data_AF-A0A372G0S5-F1
#
_entry.id   AF-A0A372G0S5-F1
#
_cell.length_a   1.000
_cell.length_b   1.000
_cell.length_c   1.000
_cell.angle_alpha   90.00
_cell.angle_beta   90.00
_cell.angle_gamma   90.00
#
_symmetry.space_group_name_H-M   'P 1'
#
loop_
_entity.id
_entity.type
_entity.pdbx_description
1 polymer ?
#
loop_
_entity_poly.entity_id
_entity_poly.type
_entity_poly.pdbx_seq_one_letter_code
_entity_poly.pdbx_strand_id
1 'polypeptide(L)'
;MAVDAERLAASLAVRLDAVTFTDLTVDQVTARLIDEVVHWAGEQGWRVYRRAPSVVPLPPPMSDRQSVLDVACARPDGPPVVVEVDHGTRRRTWDKLLAEADAGRVPLWVRWGAGRFAAPPPPILMVTCEVSGRTDPAGGRLHSRLPRTDMPPPAHSAARVGEASPVELPLPPPGS
;
A
#
# COMPACT_ATOMS: atom_id res chain seq x y z
N MET A 1 -7.07 -22.39 -2.84
CA MET A 1 -7.59 -21.01 -2.70
C MET A 1 -6.56 -20.09 -2.06
N ALA A 2 -6.17 -20.29 -0.78
CA ALA A 2 -5.21 -19.40 -0.09
C ALA A 2 -3.84 -19.26 -0.78
N VAL A 3 -3.19 -20.38 -1.13
CA VAL A 3 -1.88 -20.37 -1.81
C VAL A 3 -1.93 -19.67 -3.17
N ASP A 4 -3.08 -19.67 -3.85
CA ASP A 4 -3.22 -18.95 -5.12
C ASP A 4 -3.30 -17.44 -4.91
N ALA A 5 -4.05 -17.01 -3.90
CA ALA A 5 -4.18 -15.60 -3.55
C ALA A 5 -2.84 -15.01 -3.06
N GLU A 6 -2.06 -15.75 -2.28
CA GLU A 6 -0.72 -15.34 -1.86
C GLU A 6 0.24 -15.18 -3.04
N ARG A 7 0.20 -16.09 -4.02
CA ARG A 7 0.97 -15.96 -5.27
C ARG A 7 0.55 -14.73 -6.07
N LEU A 8 -0.73 -14.40 -6.11
CA LEU A 8 -1.21 -13.18 -6.77
C LEU A 8 -0.66 -11.92 -6.08
N ALA A 9 -0.74 -11.86 -4.75
CA ALA A 9 -0.19 -10.75 -3.98
C ALA A 9 1.32 -10.61 -4.20
N ALA A 10 2.06 -11.73 -4.20
CA ALA A 10 3.50 -11.75 -4.48
C ALA A 10 3.82 -11.31 -5.92
N SER A 11 3.06 -11.74 -6.92
CA SER A 11 3.23 -11.31 -8.31
C SER A 11 2.98 -9.80 -8.47
N LEU A 12 1.95 -9.27 -7.84
CA LEU A 12 1.68 -7.84 -7.83
C LEU A 12 2.78 -7.07 -7.09
N ALA A 13 3.31 -7.60 -5.99
CA ALA A 13 4.44 -7.01 -5.29
C ALA A 13 5.67 -6.86 -6.20
N VAL A 14 6.01 -7.92 -6.95
CA VAL A 14 7.12 -7.87 -7.93
C VAL A 14 6.89 -6.80 -8.99
N ARG A 15 5.66 -6.66 -9.50
CA ARG A 15 5.31 -5.58 -10.44
C ARG A 15 5.53 -4.21 -9.82
N LEU A 16 4.97 -3.97 -8.65
CA LEU A 16 5.06 -2.67 -7.97
C LEU A 16 6.50 -2.35 -7.54
N ASP A 17 7.33 -3.36 -7.33
CA ASP A 17 8.74 -3.16 -7.01
C ASP A 17 9.55 -2.52 -8.14
N ALA A 18 9.16 -2.75 -9.40
CA ALA A 18 9.77 -2.16 -10.58
C ALA A 18 9.29 -0.73 -10.88
N VAL A 19 8.27 -0.23 -10.17
CA VAL A 19 7.70 1.09 -10.42
C VAL A 19 8.63 2.18 -9.92
N THR A 20 8.89 3.16 -10.79
CA THR A 20 9.67 4.35 -10.48
C THR A 20 8.91 5.61 -10.87
N PHE A 21 9.12 6.66 -10.08
CA PHE A 21 8.61 8.00 -10.35
C PHE A 21 9.30 9.01 -9.44
N THR A 22 9.23 10.27 -9.80
CA THR A 22 9.81 11.36 -9.03
C THR A 22 8.79 12.47 -8.88
N ASP A 23 8.71 13.00 -7.65
CA ASP A 23 7.97 14.20 -7.32
C ASP A 23 6.49 14.20 -7.70
N LEU A 24 5.82 13.08 -7.45
CA LEU A 24 4.37 12.96 -7.62
C LEU A 24 3.62 13.36 -6.35
N THR A 25 2.49 14.03 -6.51
CA THR A 25 1.54 14.27 -5.41
C THR A 25 0.85 12.98 -5.00
N VAL A 26 0.12 13.00 -3.88
CA VAL A 26 -0.64 11.84 -3.39
C VAL A 26 -1.58 11.27 -4.46
N ASP A 27 -2.35 12.14 -5.13
CA ASP A 27 -3.32 11.70 -6.14
C ASP A 27 -2.60 11.12 -7.37
N GLN A 28 -1.47 11.70 -7.76
CA GLN A 28 -0.66 11.22 -8.88
C GLN A 28 -0.02 9.86 -8.59
N VAL A 29 0.49 9.62 -7.38
CA VAL A 29 1.02 8.30 -6.99
C VAL A 29 -0.10 7.26 -6.98
N THR A 30 -1.24 7.56 -6.35
CA THR A 30 -2.38 6.63 -6.32
C THR A 30 -2.83 6.29 -7.74
N ALA A 31 -3.00 7.29 -8.61
CA ALA A 31 -3.37 7.06 -10.01
C ALA A 31 -2.33 6.21 -10.76
N ARG A 32 -1.04 6.51 -10.58
CA ARG A 32 0.06 5.73 -11.18
C ARG A 32 0.04 4.27 -10.74
N LEU A 33 -0.18 4.01 -9.46
CA LEU A 33 -0.25 2.64 -8.93
C LEU A 33 -1.51 1.90 -9.39
N ILE A 34 -2.64 2.59 -9.52
CA ILE A 34 -3.85 2.03 -10.15
C ILE A 34 -3.56 1.63 -11.61
N ASP A 35 -2.85 2.47 -12.37
CA ASP A 35 -2.44 2.14 -13.74
C ASP A 35 -1.59 0.86 -13.79
N GLU A 36 -0.62 0.73 -12.88
CA GLU A 36 0.25 -0.44 -12.80
C GLU A 36 -0.51 -1.72 -12.42
N VAL A 37 -1.47 -1.64 -11.50
CA VAL A 37 -2.38 -2.76 -11.18
C VAL A 37 -3.19 -3.17 -12.41
N VAL A 38 -3.72 -2.19 -13.16
CA VAL A 38 -4.50 -2.44 -14.38
C VAL A 38 -3.63 -3.11 -15.45
N HIS A 39 -2.41 -2.63 -15.66
CA HIS A 39 -1.47 -3.23 -16.60
C HIS A 39 -1.09 -4.66 -16.20
N TRP A 40 -0.76 -4.89 -14.93
CA TRP A 40 -0.48 -6.23 -14.41
C TRP A 40 -1.62 -7.20 -14.67
N ALA A 41 -2.86 -6.81 -14.34
CA ALA A 41 -4.02 -7.66 -14.58
C ALA A 41 -4.28 -7.89 -16.08
N GLY A 42 -4.06 -6.89 -16.92
CA GLY A 42 -4.19 -6.98 -18.36
C GLY A 42 -3.16 -7.94 -18.99
N GLU A 43 -1.90 -7.92 -18.54
CA GLU A 43 -0.84 -8.85 -18.97
C GLU A 43 -1.18 -10.32 -18.62
N GLN A 44 -1.96 -10.54 -17.56
CA GLN A 44 -2.48 -11.86 -17.19
C GLN A 44 -3.72 -12.27 -18.00
N GLY A 45 -4.17 -11.45 -18.95
CA GLY A 45 -5.35 -11.70 -19.79
C GLY A 45 -6.69 -11.48 -19.08
N TRP A 46 -6.70 -10.77 -17.95
CA TRP A 46 -7.93 -10.56 -17.18
C TRP A 46 -8.74 -9.39 -17.72
N ARG A 47 -10.06 -9.43 -17.52
CA ARG A 47 -10.93 -8.29 -17.77
C ARG A 47 -10.88 -7.34 -16.59
N VAL A 48 -10.43 -6.11 -16.84
CA VAL A 48 -10.20 -5.11 -15.80
C VAL A 48 -11.28 -4.03 -15.83
N TYR A 49 -11.76 -3.66 -14.64
CA TYR A 49 -12.71 -2.58 -14.42
C TYR A 49 -12.12 -1.60 -13.41
N ARG A 50 -11.88 -0.37 -13.86
CA ARG A 50 -11.56 0.74 -12.95
C ARG A 50 -12.83 1.24 -12.31
N ARG A 51 -12.72 1.72 -11.06
CA ARG A 51 -13.87 2.31 -10.35
C ARG A 51 -15.09 1.38 -10.34
N ALA A 52 -14.86 0.10 -10.06
CA ALA A 52 -15.91 -0.90 -10.05
C ALA A 52 -16.85 -0.71 -8.86
N PRO A 53 -18.17 -0.90 -9.02
CA PRO A 53 -19.07 -0.87 -7.87
C PRO A 53 -18.72 -1.95 -6.84
N SER A 54 -18.67 -1.55 -5.58
CA SER A 54 -18.48 -2.43 -4.43
C SER A 54 -19.81 -3.04 -3.99
N VAL A 55 -19.75 -4.21 -3.35
CA VAL A 55 -20.90 -4.82 -2.67
C VAL A 55 -21.36 -4.00 -1.46
N VAL A 56 -20.54 -3.08 -0.96
CA VAL A 56 -20.88 -2.21 0.17
C VAL A 56 -21.62 -0.95 -0.32
N PRO A 57 -22.85 -0.69 0.16
CA PRO A 57 -23.57 0.55 -0.14
C PRO A 57 -22.90 1.77 0.49
N LEU A 58 -23.17 2.96 -0.05
CA LEU A 58 -22.81 4.21 0.60
C LEU A 58 -23.64 4.40 1.88
N PRO A 59 -23.10 5.12 2.89
CA PRO A 59 -23.87 5.43 4.08
C PRO A 59 -25.07 6.34 3.76
N PRO A 60 -26.09 6.38 4.64
CA PRO A 60 -27.20 7.32 4.51
C PRO A 60 -26.72 8.78 4.34
N PRO A 61 -27.42 9.60 3.55
CA PRO A 61 -28.69 9.31 2.85
C PRO A 61 -28.53 8.62 1.49
N MET A 62 -27.31 8.31 1.04
CA MET A 62 -27.03 7.76 -0.30
C MET A 62 -27.03 6.22 -0.34
N SER A 63 -27.83 5.56 0.51
CA SER A 63 -27.82 4.09 0.65
C SER A 63 -28.34 3.33 -0.58
N ASP A 64 -28.93 4.04 -1.54
CA ASP A 64 -29.33 3.53 -2.85
C ASP A 64 -28.14 3.35 -3.82
N ARG A 65 -26.96 3.87 -3.47
CA ARG A 65 -25.75 3.83 -4.29
C ARG A 65 -24.70 2.92 -3.68
N GLN A 66 -23.91 2.29 -4.53
CA GLN A 66 -22.77 1.49 -4.10
C GLN A 66 -21.53 2.37 -3.88
N SER A 67 -20.70 1.99 -2.92
CA SER A 67 -19.33 2.50 -2.84
C SER A 67 -18.51 1.96 -4.02
N VAL A 68 -17.32 2.50 -4.22
CA VAL A 68 -16.50 2.20 -5.40
C VAL A 68 -15.19 1.56 -4.98
N LEU A 69 -14.77 0.54 -5.72
CA LEU A 69 -13.46 -0.08 -5.68
C LEU A 69 -12.53 0.57 -6.69
N ASP A 70 -11.25 0.73 -6.37
CA ASP A 70 -10.29 1.31 -7.35
C ASP A 70 -10.17 0.42 -8.60
N VAL A 71 -9.98 -0.88 -8.40
CA VAL A 71 -9.90 -1.88 -9.48
C VAL A 71 -10.63 -3.16 -9.11
N ALA A 72 -11.35 -3.73 -10.07
CA ALA A 72 -11.80 -5.12 -10.03
C ALA A 72 -11.36 -5.85 -11.30
N CYS A 73 -10.95 -7.11 -11.16
CA CYS A 73 -10.48 -7.95 -12.25
C CYS A 73 -11.28 -9.26 -12.26
N ALA A 74 -11.80 -9.62 -13.43
CA ALA A 74 -12.45 -10.91 -13.66
C ALA A 74 -11.54 -11.79 -14.53
N ARG A 75 -11.45 -13.07 -14.19
CA ARG A 75 -10.68 -14.09 -14.93
C ARG A 75 -11.54 -15.32 -15.18
N PRO A 76 -11.33 -16.06 -16.29
CA PRO A 76 -12.14 -17.26 -16.60
C PRO A 76 -12.01 -18.36 -15.54
N ASP A 77 -10.81 -18.55 -15.00
CA ASP A 77 -10.46 -19.76 -14.23
C ASP A 77 -10.30 -19.50 -12.71
N GLY A 78 -11.06 -18.56 -12.15
CA GLY A 78 -10.98 -18.32 -10.70
C GLY A 78 -11.84 -17.17 -10.18
N PRO A 79 -11.82 -16.95 -8.85
CA PRO A 79 -12.57 -15.87 -8.24
C PRO A 79 -12.09 -14.50 -8.76
N PRO A 80 -12.99 -13.50 -8.84
CA PRO A 80 -12.61 -12.12 -9.12
C PRO A 80 -11.61 -11.59 -8.08
N VAL A 81 -10.72 -10.72 -8.52
CA VAL A 81 -9.76 -10.01 -7.66
C VAL A 81 -10.24 -8.57 -7.52
N VAL A 82 -10.23 -8.02 -6.32
CA VAL A 82 -10.53 -6.60 -6.07
C VAL A 82 -9.33 -5.94 -5.41
N VAL A 83 -9.03 -4.70 -5.80
CA VAL A 83 -7.84 -3.99 -5.35
C VAL A 83 -8.21 -2.58 -4.91
N GLU A 84 -7.73 -2.20 -3.74
CA GLU A 84 -7.74 -0.83 -3.23
C GLU A 84 -6.32 -0.31 -3.12
N VAL A 85 -6.10 0.96 -3.47
CA VAL A 85 -4.79 1.62 -3.43
C VAL A 85 -4.86 2.82 -2.49
N ASP A 86 -4.21 2.71 -1.33
CA ASP A 86 -4.28 3.73 -0.29
C ASP A 86 -2.89 4.23 0.15
N HIS A 87 -2.78 5.54 0.39
CA HIS A 87 -1.65 6.17 1.09
C HIS A 87 -1.74 6.05 2.62
N GLY A 88 -2.95 5.95 3.18
CA GLY A 88 -3.20 5.87 4.62
C GLY A 88 -3.87 4.58 5.04
N THR A 89 -3.87 4.30 6.35
CA THR A 89 -4.67 3.22 6.91
C THR A 89 -6.07 3.75 7.22
N ARG A 90 -7.09 3.22 6.55
CA ARG A 90 -8.49 3.59 6.78
C ARG A 90 -9.28 2.34 7.14
N ARG A 91 -9.86 2.31 8.35
CA ARG A 91 -10.72 1.18 8.81
C ARG A 91 -11.81 0.86 7.80
N ARG A 92 -12.42 1.90 7.21
CA ARG A 92 -13.43 1.78 6.17
C ARG A 92 -12.96 0.99 4.94
N THR A 93 -11.69 1.10 4.54
CA THR A 93 -11.16 0.31 3.41
C THR A 93 -11.13 -1.18 3.78
N TRP A 94 -10.75 -1.51 5.02
CA TRP A 94 -10.79 -2.89 5.49
C TRP A 94 -12.21 -3.44 5.50
N ASP A 95 -13.16 -2.69 6.06
CA ASP A 95 -14.56 -3.14 6.12
C ASP A 95 -15.11 -3.42 4.70
N LYS A 96 -14.75 -2.57 3.73
CA LYS A 96 -15.08 -2.76 2.32
C LYS A 96 -14.45 -4.03 1.76
N LEU A 97 -13.15 -4.23 1.93
CA LEU A 97 -12.43 -5.39 1.41
C LEU A 97 -12.85 -6.70 2.09
N LEU A 98 -13.20 -6.69 3.38
CA LEU A 98 -13.77 -7.84 4.09
C LEU A 98 -15.12 -8.23 3.49
N ALA A 99 -16.01 -7.26 3.23
CA ALA A 99 -17.30 -7.55 2.59
C ALA A 99 -17.15 -8.13 1.17
N GLU A 100 -16.15 -7.67 0.40
CA GLU A 100 -15.83 -8.27 -0.91
C GLU A 100 -15.31 -9.71 -0.78
N ALA A 101 -14.54 -9.99 0.28
CA ALA A 101 -14.07 -11.34 0.59
C ALA A 101 -15.23 -12.27 0.94
N ASP A 102 -16.18 -11.80 1.75
CA ASP A 102 -17.40 -12.52 2.10
C ASP A 102 -18.26 -12.80 0.85
N ALA A 103 -18.20 -11.91 -0.16
CA ALA A 103 -18.79 -12.12 -1.48
C ALA A 103 -17.98 -13.06 -2.40
N GLY A 104 -16.94 -13.73 -1.88
CA GLY A 104 -16.14 -14.73 -2.59
C GLY A 104 -15.04 -14.16 -3.50
N ARG A 105 -14.71 -12.87 -3.37
CA ARG A 105 -13.62 -12.24 -4.13
C ARG A 105 -12.30 -12.32 -3.39
N VAL A 106 -11.19 -12.14 -4.11
CA VAL A 106 -9.85 -12.06 -3.52
C VAL A 106 -9.50 -10.59 -3.25
N PRO A 107 -9.49 -10.12 -2.00
CA PRO A 107 -9.15 -8.74 -1.66
C PRO A 107 -7.63 -8.51 -1.59
N LEU A 108 -7.13 -7.61 -2.45
CA LEU A 108 -5.77 -7.07 -2.35
C LEU A 108 -5.83 -5.61 -1.88
N TRP A 109 -4.92 -5.24 -0.99
CA TRP A 109 -4.78 -3.86 -0.53
C TRP A 109 -3.37 -3.37 -0.82
N VAL A 110 -3.24 -2.48 -1.80
CA VAL A 110 -1.98 -1.81 -2.12
C VAL A 110 -1.79 -0.65 -1.16
N ARG A 111 -0.79 -0.74 -0.30
CA ARG A 111 -0.41 0.30 0.64
C ARG A 111 0.88 0.97 0.23
N TRP A 112 0.82 2.27 0.01
CA TRP A 112 2.00 3.05 -0.34
C TRP A 112 2.25 4.19 0.65
N GLY A 113 3.50 4.60 0.78
CA GLY A 113 3.92 5.60 1.77
C GLY A 113 5.34 5.34 2.26
N ALA A 114 5.77 6.09 3.27
CA ALA A 114 7.06 5.89 3.93
C ALA A 114 6.91 5.08 5.23
N GLY A 115 7.88 4.22 5.54
CA GLY A 115 7.97 3.54 6.83
C GLY A 115 7.05 2.32 6.98
N ARG A 116 6.58 2.07 8.21
CA ARG A 116 5.89 0.83 8.57
C ARG A 116 4.41 0.86 8.17
N PHE A 117 3.93 -0.25 7.61
CA PHE A 117 2.52 -0.45 7.24
C PHE A 117 1.82 -1.35 8.26
N ALA A 118 0.65 -0.91 8.74
CA ALA A 118 -0.19 -1.73 9.61
C ALA A 118 -0.84 -2.85 8.79
N ALA A 119 -0.67 -4.10 9.22
CA ALA A 119 -1.27 -5.25 8.56
C ALA A 119 -2.81 -5.20 8.67
N PRO A 120 -3.55 -5.44 7.57
CA PRO A 120 -4.99 -5.59 7.62
C PRO A 120 -5.38 -6.92 8.29
N PRO A 121 -6.62 -7.05 8.78
CA PRO A 121 -7.13 -8.34 9.20
C PRO A 121 -7.23 -9.32 8.02
N PRO A 122 -7.03 -10.64 8.24
CA PRO A 122 -7.29 -11.62 7.20
C PRO A 122 -8.79 -11.62 6.80
N PRO A 123 -9.13 -12.00 5.55
CA PRO A 123 -8.25 -12.54 4.51
C PRO A 123 -7.63 -11.48 3.57
N ILE A 124 -7.61 -10.20 3.95
CA ILE A 124 -7.05 -9.13 3.11
C ILE A 124 -5.54 -9.32 2.93
N LEU A 125 -5.08 -9.39 1.69
CA LEU A 125 -3.66 -9.50 1.37
C LEU A 125 -3.09 -8.12 1.08
N MET A 126 -2.13 -7.69 1.89
CA MET A 126 -1.48 -6.38 1.71
C MET A 126 -0.28 -6.49 0.77
N VAL A 127 -0.20 -5.59 -0.19
CA VAL A 127 0.95 -5.39 -1.06
C VAL A 127 1.51 -3.99 -0.81
N THR A 128 2.79 -3.87 -0.47
CA THR A 128 3.38 -2.59 -0.06
C THR A 128 4.18 -1.94 -1.19
N CYS A 129 4.05 -0.63 -1.36
CA CYS A 129 4.88 0.19 -2.24
C CYS A 129 5.50 1.34 -1.43
N GLU A 130 6.69 1.11 -0.86
CA GLU A 130 7.44 2.16 -0.16
C GLU A 130 7.87 3.29 -1.11
N VAL A 131 7.78 4.54 -0.62
CA VAL A 131 8.19 5.75 -1.33
C VAL A 131 8.90 6.69 -0.35
N SER A 132 9.80 7.54 -0.87
CA SER A 132 10.33 8.68 -0.12
C SER A 132 9.42 9.89 -0.30
N GLY A 133 9.49 10.84 0.62
CA GLY A 133 8.70 12.06 0.57
C GLY A 133 9.51 13.30 0.91
N ARG A 134 9.24 14.41 0.22
CA ARG A 134 9.79 15.73 0.50
C ARG A 134 8.71 16.80 0.47
N THR A 135 8.97 17.93 1.11
CA THR A 135 8.11 19.11 1.02
C THR A 135 8.53 19.93 -0.19
N ASP A 136 7.59 20.35 -1.01
CA ASP A 136 7.83 21.27 -2.11
C ASP A 136 7.93 22.74 -1.63
N PRO A 137 8.40 23.66 -2.48
CA PRO A 137 8.51 25.08 -2.10
C PRO A 137 7.17 25.75 -1.73
N ALA A 138 6.05 25.21 -2.17
CA ALA A 138 4.70 25.69 -1.87
C ALA A 138 4.11 25.05 -0.59
N GLY A 139 4.85 24.15 0.08
CA GLY A 139 4.41 23.44 1.29
C GLY A 139 3.65 22.13 1.03
N GLY A 140 3.46 21.74 -0.22
CA GLY A 140 2.89 20.45 -0.60
C GLY A 140 3.85 19.28 -0.33
N ARG A 141 3.31 18.06 -0.20
CA ARG A 141 4.15 16.86 -0.14
C ARG A 141 4.26 16.19 -1.51
N LEU A 142 5.50 15.92 -1.90
CA LEU A 142 5.86 15.20 -3.11
C LEU A 142 6.51 13.87 -2.74
N HIS A 143 6.25 12.86 -3.56
CA HIS A 143 6.64 11.48 -3.32
C HIS A 143 7.45 10.94 -4.49
N SER A 144 8.49 10.18 -4.18
CA SER A 144 9.37 9.59 -5.17
C SER A 144 9.64 8.13 -4.85
N ARG A 145 9.83 7.33 -5.89
CA ARG A 145 10.32 5.95 -5.79
C ARG A 145 11.40 5.76 -6.84
N LEU A 146 12.62 5.51 -6.38
CA LEU A 146 13.76 5.18 -7.23
C LEU A 146 13.93 3.66 -7.30
N PRO A 147 14.60 3.12 -8.33
CA PRO A 147 15.04 1.74 -8.33
C PRO A 147 15.78 1.43 -7.03
N ARG A 148 15.57 0.25 -6.47
CA ARG A 148 16.21 -0.16 -5.20
C ARG A 148 17.73 -0.14 -5.28
N THR A 149 18.31 -0.33 -6.47
CA THR A 149 19.75 -0.22 -6.74
C THR A 149 20.29 1.21 -6.66
N ASP A 150 19.41 2.21 -6.82
CA ASP A 150 19.78 3.61 -6.98
C ASP A 150 19.39 4.44 -5.75
N MET A 151 18.89 3.79 -4.69
CA MET A 151 18.59 4.47 -3.43
C MET A 151 19.89 4.92 -2.76
N PRO A 152 20.13 6.24 -2.61
CA PRO A 152 21.23 6.70 -1.78
C PRO A 152 20.99 6.26 -0.34
N PRO A 153 22.06 6.01 0.45
CA PRO A 153 21.92 5.70 1.86
C PRO A 153 21.10 6.79 2.59
N PRO A 154 20.35 6.44 3.65
CA PRO A 154 19.53 7.40 4.37
C PRO A 154 20.32 8.65 4.71
N ALA A 155 19.74 9.82 4.47
CA ALA A 155 20.34 11.08 4.90
C ALA A 155 20.37 11.11 6.43
N HIS A 156 21.51 10.75 7.02
CA HIS A 156 21.74 11.02 8.42
C HIS A 156 21.92 12.52 8.57
N SER A 157 20.99 13.16 9.26
CA SER A 157 21.22 14.51 9.79
C SER A 157 22.48 14.44 10.62
N ALA A 158 23.58 15.02 10.13
CA ALA A 158 24.78 15.26 10.92
C ALA A 158 24.46 16.34 11.95
N ALA A 159 23.66 16.00 12.95
CA ALA A 159 23.64 16.73 14.19
C ALA A 159 25.06 16.62 14.75
N ARG A 160 25.77 17.74 14.79
CA ARG A 160 27.06 17.85 15.45
C ARG A 160 26.84 17.39 16.90
N VAL A 161 27.26 16.18 17.22
CA VAL A 161 27.31 15.69 18.59
C VAL A 161 28.27 16.61 19.31
N GLY A 162 27.74 17.57 20.06
CA GLY A 162 28.53 18.26 21.08
C GLY A 162 29.02 17.20 22.06
N GLU A 163 30.28 17.31 22.50
CA GLU A 163 30.90 16.41 23.47
C GLU A 163 29.92 16.10 24.61
N ALA A 164 29.37 14.88 24.59
CA ALA A 164 28.63 14.34 25.70
C ALA A 164 29.64 13.60 26.57
N SER A 165 29.97 14.17 27.73
CA SER A 165 30.76 13.48 28.74
C SER A 165 30.04 12.18 29.13
N PRO A 166 30.71 11.02 29.10
CA PRO A 166 30.09 9.76 29.52
C PRO A 166 29.70 9.87 31.01
N VAL A 167 28.44 9.61 31.32
CA VAL A 167 28.02 9.36 32.71
C VAL A 167 28.15 7.87 32.96
N GLU A 168 29.08 7.50 33.83
CA GLU A 168 29.27 6.12 34.28
C GLU A 168 28.12 5.73 35.21
N LEU A 169 27.43 4.63 34.88
CA LEU A 169 26.35 4.08 35.70
C LEU A 169 26.95 3.16 36.78
N PRO A 170 26.59 3.32 38.07
CA PRO A 170 27.12 2.48 39.14
C PRO A 170 26.68 1.02 38.98
N LEU A 171 27.64 0.09 39.02
CA LEU A 171 27.37 -1.34 39.11
C LEU A 171 27.05 -1.74 40.57
N PRO A 172 26.05 -2.60 40.81
CA PRO A 172 25.75 -3.09 42.15
C PRO A 172 26.89 -4.02 42.65
N PRO A 173 27.16 -4.05 43.97
CA PRO A 173 28.22 -4.86 44.54
C PRO A 173 27.92 -6.36 44.41
N PRO A 174 28.94 -7.21 44.24
CA PRO A 174 28.76 -8.66 44.21
C PRO A 174 28.27 -9.14 45.58
N GLY A 175 27.16 -9.89 45.59
CA GLY A 175 26.57 -10.46 46.80
C GLY A 175 27.46 -11.54 47.42
N SER A 176 27.55 -11.51 48.75
CA SER A 176 28.20 -12.53 49.59
C SER A 176 27.28 -13.71 49.88
#